data_AF-A0A1V0P440-F1
#
_entry.id   AF-A0A1V0P440-F1
#
_cell.length_a   1.000
_cell.length_b   1.000
_cell.length_c   1.000
_cell.angle_alpha   90.00
_cell.angle_beta   90.00
_cell.angle_gamma   90.00
#
_symmetry.space_group_name_H-M   'P 1'
#
loop_
_entity.id
_entity.type
_entity.pdbx_description
1 polymer ?
#
loop_
_entity_poly.entity_id
_entity_poly.type
_entity_poly.pdbx_seq_one_letter_code
_entity_poly.pdbx_strand_id
1 'polypeptide(L)'
;MKDPLTTFLFVINHWSTILIFFGILSGLAKYFLGSIHKDVKQMRMNVKRLELIRAIDHQYSLEVVCQIYDEYISLGGNSYAEEIFEKYKKEQLDEQ
;
A
#
# COMPACT_ATOMS: atom_id res chain seq x y z
N MET A 1 -46.52 -2.80 -18.91
CA MET A 1 -45.12 -3.02 -19.36
C MET A 1 -44.60 -1.68 -19.87
N LYS A 2 -43.49 -1.16 -19.34
CA LYS A 2 -42.91 0.08 -19.89
C LYS A 2 -42.42 -0.21 -21.30
N ASP A 3 -42.92 0.53 -22.28
CA ASP A 3 -42.56 0.30 -23.68
C ASP A 3 -41.05 0.50 -23.87
N PRO A 4 -40.34 -0.47 -24.47
CA PRO A 4 -38.89 -0.41 -24.63
C PRO A 4 -38.43 0.83 -25.43
N LEU A 5 -39.26 1.32 -26.36
CA LEU A 5 -39.01 2.54 -27.12
C LEU A 5 -38.99 3.81 -26.25
N THR A 6 -39.88 3.91 -25.27
CA THR A 6 -39.90 5.05 -24.33
C THR A 6 -38.67 5.08 -23.44
N THR A 7 -38.17 3.90 -23.06
CA THR A 7 -36.94 3.75 -22.28
C THR A 7 -35.72 4.13 -23.11
N PHE A 8 -35.71 3.75 -24.40
CA PHE A 8 -34.62 4.07 -25.34
C PHE A 8 -34.53 5.57 -25.65
N LEU A 9 -35.66 6.21 -25.92
CA LEU A 9 -35.71 7.67 -26.16
C LEU A 9 -35.29 8.47 -24.93
N PHE A 10 -35.63 8.00 -23.72
CA PHE A 10 -35.18 8.61 -22.47
C PHE A 10 -33.66 8.56 -22.32
N VAL A 11 -33.04 7.42 -22.63
CA VAL A 11 -31.59 7.23 -22.58
C VAL A 11 -30.86 8.14 -23.58
N ILE A 12 -31.37 8.28 -24.80
CA ILE A 12 -30.80 9.19 -25.81
C ILE A 12 -30.93 10.64 -25.36
N ASN A 13 -32.09 11.03 -24.85
CA ASN A 13 -32.35 12.41 -24.43
C ASN A 13 -31.55 12.84 -23.20
N HIS A 14 -31.06 11.90 -22.39
CA HIS A 14 -30.27 12.17 -21.18
C HIS A 14 -28.83 11.63 -21.27
N TRP A 15 -28.34 11.32 -22.47
CA TRP A 15 -27.02 10.74 -22.68
C TRP A 15 -25.88 11.61 -22.12
N SER A 16 -26.02 12.94 -22.20
CA SER A 16 -25.06 13.90 -21.65
C SER A 16 -24.97 13.82 -20.12
N THR A 17 -26.11 13.70 -19.44
CA THR A 17 -26.18 13.51 -17.99
C THR A 17 -25.52 12.20 -17.57
N ILE A 18 -25.74 11.13 -18.34
CA ILE A 18 -25.11 9.82 -18.11
C ILE A 18 -23.59 9.93 -18.22
N LEU A 19 -23.07 10.59 -19.25
CA LEU A 19 -21.62 10.81 -19.41
C LEU A 19 -21.00 11.63 -18.28
N ILE A 20 -21.67 12.71 -17.85
CA ILE A 20 -21.21 13.52 -16.72
C ILE A 20 -21.15 12.67 -15.45
N PHE A 21 -22.18 11.83 -15.21
CA PHE A 21 -22.22 10.95 -14.06
C PHE A 21 -21.07 9.93 -14.06
N PHE A 22 -20.78 9.30 -15.21
CA PHE A 22 -19.62 8.41 -15.35
C PHE A 22 -18.29 9.14 -15.21
N GLY A 23 -18.18 10.37 -15.70
CA GLY A 23 -17.01 11.23 -15.53
C GLY A 23 -16.70 11.49 -14.06
N ILE A 24 -17.70 11.96 -13.30
CA ILE A 24 -17.59 12.21 -11.85
C ILE A 24 -17.25 10.92 -11.10
N LEU A 25 -17.95 9.82 -11.41
CA LEU A 25 -17.73 8.52 -10.77
C LEU A 25 -16.31 8.00 -11.01
N SER A 26 -15.79 8.13 -12.24
CA SER A 26 -14.43 7.71 -12.59
C SER A 26 -13.36 8.53 -11.86
N GLY A 27 -13.57 9.85 -11.70
CA GLY A 27 -12.67 10.73 -10.95
C GLY A 27 -12.64 10.36 -9.47
N LEU A 28 -13.82 10.11 -8.88
CA LEU A 28 -13.93 9.68 -7.50
C LEU A 28 -13.24 8.32 -7.27
N ALA A 29 -13.47 7.36 -8.16
CA ALA A 29 -12.86 6.03 -8.09
C ALA A 29 -11.32 6.11 -8.15
N LYS A 30 -10.75 6.93 -9.04
CA LYS A 30 -9.30 7.17 -9.11
C LYS A 30 -8.74 7.78 -7.83
N TYR A 31 -9.46 8.75 -7.25
CA TYR A 31 -9.07 9.39 -6.00
C TYR A 31 -9.05 8.39 -4.84
N PHE A 32 -10.12 7.60 -4.69
CA PHE A 32 -10.20 6.55 -3.67
C PHE A 32 -9.15 5.46 -3.86
N LEU A 33 -8.95 4.96 -5.09
CA LEU A 33 -7.89 3.98 -5.39
C LEU A 33 -6.49 4.52 -5.05
N GLY A 34 -6.26 5.80 -5.33
CA GLY A 34 -5.00 6.48 -5.00
C GLY A 34 -4.75 6.58 -3.50
N SER A 35 -5.80 6.88 -2.71
CA SER A 35 -5.71 6.87 -1.24
C SER A 35 -5.40 5.47 -0.72
N ILE A 36 -6.18 4.47 -1.16
CA ILE A 36 -6.01 3.07 -0.74
C ILE A 36 -4.60 2.57 -1.07
N HIS A 37 -4.04 2.91 -2.23
CA HIS A 37 -2.66 2.53 -2.56
C HIS A 37 -1.63 3.09 -1.58
N LYS A 38 -1.79 4.35 -1.18
CA LYS A 38 -0.90 4.98 -0.19
C LYS A 38 -1.06 4.32 1.18
N ASP A 39 -2.29 4.08 1.59
CA ASP A 39 -2.61 3.46 2.87
C ASP A 39 -2.08 2.01 2.94
N VAL A 40 -2.26 1.22 1.88
CA VAL A 40 -1.74 -0.14 1.78
C VAL A 40 -0.21 -0.16 1.77
N LYS A 41 0.43 0.78 1.07
CA LYS A 41 1.90 0.90 1.08
C LYS A 41 2.40 1.21 2.50
N GLN A 42 1.76 2.16 3.19
CA GLN A 42 2.12 2.52 4.56
C GLN A 42 1.90 1.34 5.53
N MET A 43 0.78 0.63 5.41
CA MET A 43 0.51 -0.57 6.20
C MET A 43 1.56 -1.64 5.96
N ARG A 44 1.94 -1.91 4.70
CA ARG A 44 2.97 -2.89 4.38
C ARG A 44 4.33 -2.53 4.99
N MET A 45 4.73 -1.26 4.92
CA MET A 45 5.94 -0.78 5.60
C MET A 45 5.86 -0.98 7.12
N ASN A 46 4.73 -0.64 7.74
CA ASN A 46 4.55 -0.80 9.18
C ASN A 46 4.64 -2.27 9.61
N VAL A 47 4.06 -3.19 8.84
CA VAL A 47 4.16 -4.63 9.08
C VAL A 47 5.61 -5.10 8.98
N LYS A 48 6.34 -4.71 7.93
CA LYS A 48 7.75 -5.08 7.76
C LYS A 48 8.66 -4.52 8.85
N ARG A 49 8.39 -3.30 9.32
CA ARG A 49 9.08 -2.73 10.49
C ARG A 49 8.84 -3.54 11.76
N LEU A 50 7.61 -3.97 12.01
CA LEU A 50 7.30 -4.81 13.18
C LEU A 50 7.95 -6.19 13.07
N GLU A 51 7.98 -6.76 11.87
CA GLU A 51 8.68 -8.01 11.59
C GLU A 51 10.19 -7.88 11.84
N LEU A 52 10.82 -6.80 11.40
CA LEU A 52 12.23 -6.49 11.66
C LEU A 52 12.52 -6.41 13.17
N ILE A 53 11.74 -5.60 13.90
CA ILE A 53 11.91 -5.43 15.35
C ILE A 53 11.75 -6.77 16.06
N ARG A 54 10.76 -7.58 15.66
CA ARG A 54 10.52 -8.90 16.25
C ARG A 54 11.63 -9.91 15.93
N ALA A 55 12.18 -9.87 14.72
CA ALA A 55 13.29 -10.74 14.33
C ALA A 55 14.56 -10.41 15.14
N ILE A 56 14.82 -9.12 15.37
CA ILE A 56 15.91 -8.64 16.22
C ILE A 56 15.68 -9.06 17.69
N ASP A 57 14.47 -8.84 18.22
CA ASP A 57 14.11 -9.19 19.61
C ASP A 57 14.22 -10.69 19.90
N HIS A 58 13.82 -11.53 18.93
CA HIS A 58 13.99 -12.99 19.02
C HIS A 58 15.38 -13.49 18.64
N GLN A 59 16.35 -12.60 18.39
CA GLN A 59 17.73 -12.93 18.02
C GLN A 59 17.82 -13.90 16.83
N TYR A 60 17.00 -13.67 15.80
CA TYR A 60 17.09 -14.45 14.57
C TYR A 60 18.46 -14.23 13.90
N SER A 61 18.96 -15.21 13.14
CA SER A 61 20.24 -15.08 12.45
C SER A 61 20.33 -13.79 11.62
N LEU A 62 21.52 -13.19 11.57
CA LEU A 62 21.77 -11.94 10.83
C LEU A 62 21.27 -11.99 9.38
N GLU A 63 21.40 -13.13 8.69
CA GLU A 63 20.89 -13.31 7.32
C GLU A 63 19.38 -13.04 7.20
N VAL A 64 18.58 -13.59 8.12
CA VAL A 64 17.12 -13.40 8.15
C VAL A 64 16.77 -11.95 8.44
N VAL A 65 17.46 -11.32 9.38
CA VAL A 65 17.24 -9.92 9.74
C VAL A 65 17.61 -8.99 8.56
N CYS A 66 18.69 -9.28 7.84
CA CYS A 66 19.08 -8.57 6.61
C CYS A 66 18.01 -8.67 5.52
N GLN A 67 17.47 -9.86 5.26
CA GLN A 67 16.42 -10.05 4.26
C GLN A 67 15.16 -9.23 4.58
N ILE A 68 14.73 -9.23 5.85
CA ILE A 68 13.58 -8.43 6.30
C ILE A 68 13.88 -6.93 6.16
N TYR A 69 15.10 -6.51 6.47
CA TYR A 69 15.54 -5.12 6.34
C TYR A 69 15.57 -4.65 4.87
N ASP A 70 16.12 -5.45 3.96
CA ASP A 70 16.15 -5.16 2.52
C ASP A 70 14.73 -4.99 1.95
N GLU A 71 13.82 -5.88 2.34
CA GLU A 71 12.39 -5.76 1.99
C GLU A 71 11.77 -4.48 2.57
N TYR A 72 12.09 -4.12 3.81
CA TYR A 72 11.62 -2.89 4.43
C TYR A 72 12.13 -1.63 3.71
N ILE A 73 13.42 -1.58 3.34
CA ILE A 73 14.02 -0.46 2.60
C ILE A 73 13.40 -0.34 1.21
N SER A 74 13.14 -1.46 0.52
CA SER A 74 12.48 -1.46 -0.80
C SER A 74 11.11 -0.79 -0.80
N LEU A 75 10.42 -0.76 0.36
CA LEU A 75 9.12 -0.13 0.51
C LEU A 75 9.20 1.39 0.80
N GLY A 76 10.39 1.93 1.03
CA GLY A 76 10.63 3.34 1.37
C GLY A 76 10.91 3.56 2.85
N GLY A 77 11.71 2.66 3.45
CA GLY A 77 12.05 2.66 4.87
C GLY A 77 12.59 3.98 5.42
N ASN A 78 12.71 4.06 6.74
CA ASN A 78 13.16 5.26 7.44
C ASN A 78 14.44 5.04 8.26
N SER A 79 15.06 6.16 8.65
CA SER A 79 16.32 6.20 9.41
C SER A 79 16.22 5.52 10.78
N TYR A 80 15.04 5.47 11.39
CA TYR A 80 14.86 4.82 12.69
C TYR A 80 15.07 3.30 12.60
N ALA A 81 14.49 2.65 11.59
CA ALA A 81 14.66 1.21 11.41
C ALA A 81 16.09 0.86 10.95
N GLU A 82 16.73 1.75 10.19
CA GLU A 82 18.15 1.64 9.81
C GLU A 82 19.06 1.69 11.04
N GLU A 83 18.84 2.61 11.97
CA GLU A 83 19.64 2.70 13.20
C GLU A 83 19.55 1.42 14.05
N ILE A 84 18.35 0.86 14.21
CA ILE A 84 18.14 -0.39 14.96
C ILE A 84 18.85 -1.56 14.26
N PHE A 85 18.69 -1.67 12.94
CA PHE A 85 19.33 -2.72 12.16
C PHE A 85 20.86 -2.66 12.24
N GLU A 86 21.44 -1.48 12.05
CA GLU A 86 22.90 -1.28 12.12
C GLU A 86 23.46 -1.57 13.51
N LYS A 87 22.72 -1.22 14.57
CA LYS A 87 23.08 -1.60 15.94
C LYS A 87 23.12 -3.13 16.10
N TYR A 88 22.05 -3.81 15.70
CA TYR A 88 21.95 -5.27 15.78
C TYR A 88 23.05 -5.98 14.99
N LYS A 89 23.32 -5.50 13.76
CA LYS A 89 24.38 -6.03 12.91
C LYS A 89 25.76 -5.92 13.54
N LYS A 90 26.07 -4.81 14.20
CA LYS A 90 27.33 -4.64 14.93
C LYS A 90 27.43 -5.60 16.10
N GLU A 91 26.38 -5.71 16.91
CA GLU A 91 26.33 -6.65 18.04
C GLU A 91 26.59 -8.09 17.59
N GLN A 92 26.00 -8.54 16.48
CA GLN A 92 26.21 -9.89 15.94
C GLN A 92 27.59 -10.13 15.33
N LEU A 93 28.25 -9.08 14.82
CA LEU A 93 29.61 -9.19 14.26
C LEU A 93 30.68 -9.11 15.36
N ASP A 94 30.41 -8.39 16.44
CA ASP A 94 31.30 -8.29 17.61
C ASP A 94 31.22 -9.55 18.51
N GLU A 95 30.13 -10.32 18.43
CA GLU A 95 29.95 -11.61 19.12
C GLU A 95 30.60 -12.82 18.40
N GLN A 96 31.10 -12.64 17.17
CA GLN A 96 31.81 -13.68 16.39
C GLN A 96 33.33 -13.63 16.58
#